data_AF-A0A7S1Z309-F1
#
_entry.id   AF-A0A7S1Z309-F1
#
_cell.length_a   1.000
_cell.length_b   1.000
_cell.length_c   1.000
_cell.angle_alpha   90.00
_cell.angle_beta   90.00
_cell.angle_gamma   90.00
#
_symmetry.space_group_name_H-M   'P 1'
#
loop_
_entity.id
_entity.type
_entity.pdbx_description
1 polymer ?
#
loop_
_entity_poly.entity_id
_entity_poly.type
_entity_poly.pdbx_seq_one_letter_code
_entity_poly.pdbx_strand_id
1 'polypeptide(L)'
;MFAIQRTALSALARKAAAPRAAAARFMSSDNPSATFDLTGSFEVHNLESEPENTIDMTKDELMKHFELMYTMRRMEITCDNEYKARNIRGFCHLYDGQEAVATGINAALAPEDDWITSYRCHCQALARGGSVGAVISELFGMVEGMSKAKGGSMHFYNKKHHFWGGAGIVGAQVPVGVGLSFANK
;
A
#
# COMPACT_ATOMS: atom_id res chain seq x y z
N MET A 1 22.93 -63.10 18.83
CA MET A 1 24.27 -63.04 19.45
C MET A 1 25.07 -62.02 18.67
N PHE A 2 25.70 -61.07 19.38
CA PHE A 2 26.49 -59.92 18.90
C PHE A 2 25.71 -58.74 18.32
N ALA A 3 26.04 -57.47 18.57
CA ALA A 3 26.63 -56.74 19.70
C ALA A 3 26.43 -55.26 19.34
N ILE A 4 26.12 -54.43 20.35
CA ILE A 4 25.99 -52.98 20.23
C ILE A 4 27.38 -52.37 19.97
N GLN A 5 27.51 -51.48 18.97
CA GLN A 5 28.46 -50.38 19.03
C GLN A 5 27.79 -49.07 18.62
N ARG A 6 27.55 -48.24 19.64
CA ARG A 6 27.19 -46.84 19.52
C ARG A 6 28.44 -46.05 19.14
N THR A 7 28.51 -45.54 17.92
CA THR A 7 29.55 -44.58 17.53
C THR A 7 29.16 -43.19 17.99
N ALA A 8 30.08 -42.57 18.72
CA ALA A 8 29.90 -41.31 19.43
C ALA A 8 29.63 -40.13 18.48
N LEU A 9 28.64 -39.32 18.83
CA LEU A 9 28.48 -37.96 18.34
C LEU A 9 29.69 -37.14 18.79
N SER A 10 30.57 -36.80 17.85
CA SER A 10 31.61 -35.79 18.05
C SER A 10 30.94 -34.43 18.28
N ALA A 11 31.10 -33.90 19.49
CA ALA A 11 30.65 -32.58 19.86
C ALA A 11 31.48 -31.52 19.13
N LEU A 12 30.96 -30.94 18.06
CA LEU A 12 31.49 -29.68 17.54
C LEU A 12 31.25 -28.60 18.60
N ALA A 13 32.33 -28.21 19.28
CA ALA A 13 32.32 -27.08 20.19
C ALA A 13 31.80 -25.83 19.45
N ARG A 14 30.63 -25.33 19.86
CA ARG A 14 30.15 -24.00 19.46
C ARG A 14 31.15 -22.98 20.00
N LYS A 15 31.98 -22.43 19.12
CA LYS A 15 32.69 -21.17 19.40
C LYS A 15 31.62 -20.14 19.73
N ALA A 16 31.60 -19.66 20.98
CA ALA A 16 30.75 -18.55 21.37
C ALA A 16 31.08 -17.37 20.45
N ALA A 17 30.10 -16.95 19.65
CA ALA A 17 30.22 -15.73 18.88
C ALA A 17 30.32 -14.57 19.89
N ALA A 18 31.38 -13.77 19.76
CA ALA A 18 31.54 -12.54 20.53
C ALA A 18 30.26 -11.68 20.41
N PRO A 19 29.86 -10.95 21.46
CA PRO A 19 28.72 -10.06 21.35
C PRO A 19 29.06 -9.06 20.24
N ARG A 20 28.30 -9.10 19.14
CA ARG A 20 28.28 -8.00 18.19
C ARG A 20 27.83 -6.80 19.01
N ALA A 21 28.77 -5.92 19.34
CA ALA A 21 28.44 -4.60 19.86
C ALA A 21 27.38 -4.04 18.91
N ALA A 22 26.17 -3.85 19.42
CA ALA A 22 25.15 -3.12 18.70
C ALA A 22 25.77 -1.76 18.44
N ALA A 23 26.16 -1.51 17.18
CA ALA A 23 26.50 -0.17 16.75
C ALA A 23 25.22 0.62 17.03
N ALA A 24 25.23 1.38 18.12
CA ALA A 24 24.20 2.34 18.43
C ALA A 24 24.15 3.25 17.21
N ARG A 25 23.17 3.02 16.33
CA ARG A 25 22.83 3.97 15.29
C ARG A 25 22.50 5.22 16.08
N PHE A 26 23.34 6.24 15.96
CA PHE A 26 22.99 7.60 16.34
C PHE A 26 21.73 7.94 15.53
N MET A 27 20.55 7.64 16.09
CA MET A 27 19.31 8.21 15.61
C MET A 27 19.37 9.65 16.10
N SER A 28 19.88 10.54 15.25
CA SER A 28 19.68 11.97 15.44
C SER A 28 18.18 12.18 15.62
N SER A 29 17.83 12.88 16.70
CA SER A 29 16.46 13.31 17.00
C SER A 29 15.99 14.42 16.07
N ASP A 30 16.82 14.82 15.10
CA ASP A 30 16.49 15.88 14.17
C ASP A 30 15.56 15.32 13.10
N ASN A 31 14.44 16.00 12.88
CA ASN A 31 13.55 15.77 11.75
C ASN A 31 13.79 16.86 10.70
N PRO A 32 14.88 16.76 9.91
CA PRO A 32 15.21 17.78 8.92
C PRO A 32 14.14 17.86 7.85
N SER A 33 13.91 19.06 7.33
CA SER A 33 13.05 19.31 6.17
C SER A 33 13.86 19.54 4.90
N ALA A 34 13.24 19.27 3.76
CA ALA A 34 13.74 19.57 2.44
C ALA A 34 12.64 20.25 1.61
N THR A 35 13.02 21.25 0.82
CA THR A 35 12.15 21.94 -0.13
C THR A 35 12.29 21.31 -1.50
N PHE A 36 11.16 21.03 -2.14
CA PHE A 36 11.08 20.49 -3.50
C PHE A 36 10.46 21.53 -4.43
N ASP A 37 11.07 21.72 -5.59
CA ASP A 37 10.57 22.59 -6.65
C ASP A 37 9.79 21.77 -7.69
N LEU A 38 8.53 22.15 -7.89
CA LEU A 38 7.56 21.55 -8.79
C LEU A 38 7.25 22.48 -9.98
N THR A 39 8.03 23.55 -10.19
CA THR A 39 7.83 24.50 -11.28
C THR A 39 7.71 23.78 -12.63
N GLY A 40 6.62 24.07 -13.36
CA GLY A 40 6.32 23.44 -14.65
C GLY A 40 5.59 22.09 -14.55
N SER A 41 5.18 21.65 -13.35
CA SER A 41 4.42 20.40 -13.17
C SER A 41 2.93 20.53 -13.45
N PHE A 42 2.40 21.76 -13.56
CA PHE A 42 0.96 22.01 -13.70
C PHE A 42 0.64 22.78 -14.99
N GLU A 43 -0.35 22.28 -15.73
CA GLU A 43 -1.02 23.04 -16.78
C GLU A 43 -2.39 23.47 -16.27
N VAL A 44 -2.66 24.78 -16.28
CA VAL A 44 -3.91 25.33 -15.75
C VAL A 44 -4.96 25.54 -16.83
N HIS A 45 -6.21 25.23 -16.50
CA HIS A 45 -7.37 25.52 -17.33
C HIS A 45 -8.45 26.21 -16.49
N ASN A 46 -8.83 27.44 -16.89
CA ASN A 46 -9.81 28.28 -16.18
C ASN A 46 -9.47 28.56 -14.70
N LEU A 47 -8.19 28.74 -14.38
CA LEU A 47 -7.70 29.22 -13.07
C LEU A 47 -6.88 30.49 -13.26
N GLU A 48 -6.96 31.41 -12.30
CA GLU A 48 -6.22 32.68 -12.32
C GLU A 48 -4.72 32.49 -12.04
N SER A 49 -4.37 31.44 -11.30
CA SER A 49 -2.99 31.13 -10.92
C SER A 49 -2.75 29.62 -10.84
N GLU A 50 -1.49 29.22 -10.95
CA GLU A 50 -1.03 27.86 -10.66
C GLU A 50 -1.12 27.54 -9.15
N PRO A 51 -1.18 26.25 -8.79
CA PRO A 51 -0.92 25.81 -7.42
C PRO A 51 0.48 26.24 -6.94
N GLU A 52 0.72 26.12 -5.63
CA GLU A 52 2.06 26.36 -5.08
C GLU A 52 3.07 25.36 -5.68
N ASN A 53 4.13 25.91 -6.27
CA ASN A 53 5.15 25.14 -6.99
C ASN A 53 6.32 24.75 -6.09
N THR A 54 6.26 25.03 -4.79
CA THR A 54 7.25 24.61 -3.81
C THR A 54 6.57 23.87 -2.69
N ILE A 55 7.17 22.77 -2.25
CA ILE A 55 6.67 22.02 -1.10
C ILE A 55 7.81 21.67 -0.17
N ASP A 56 7.61 21.96 1.11
CA ASP A 56 8.50 21.52 2.17
C ASP A 56 8.00 20.19 2.73
N MET A 57 8.89 19.20 2.84
CA MET A 57 8.58 17.94 3.51
C MET A 57 9.65 17.60 4.53
N THR A 58 9.21 17.08 5.66
CA THR A 58 10.09 16.53 6.67
C THR A 58 10.57 15.13 6.28
N LYS A 59 11.73 14.73 6.82
CA LYS A 59 12.25 13.38 6.67
C LYS A 59 11.22 12.32 7.06
N ASP A 60 10.48 12.53 8.14
CA ASP A 60 9.48 11.58 8.62
C ASP A 60 8.31 11.40 7.64
N GLU A 61 7.85 12.48 7.00
CA GLU A 61 6.81 12.42 5.97
C GLU A 61 7.30 11.67 4.72
N LEU A 62 8.51 12.01 4.25
CA LEU A 62 9.13 11.34 3.11
C LEU A 62 9.30 9.84 3.37
N MET A 63 9.73 9.46 4.57
CA MET A 63 9.87 8.05 4.94
C MET A 63 8.51 7.34 4.98
N LYS A 64 7.45 7.96 5.51
CA LYS A 64 6.10 7.39 5.48
C LYS A 64 5.59 7.19 4.04
N HIS A 65 5.80 8.17 3.16
CA HIS A 65 5.41 8.04 1.76
C HIS A 65 6.20 6.93 1.05
N PHE A 66 7.51 6.86 1.28
CA PHE A 66 8.34 5.80 0.74
C PHE A 66 7.90 4.42 1.22
N GLU A 67 7.67 4.25 2.52
CA GLU A 67 7.22 2.97 3.09
C GLU A 67 5.88 2.53 2.52
N LEU A 68 4.92 3.45 2.37
CA LEU A 68 3.62 3.16 1.79
C LEU A 68 3.74 2.75 0.32
N MET A 69 4.45 3.53 -0.51
CA MET A 69 4.67 3.22 -1.92
C MET A 69 5.44 1.92 -2.11
N TYR A 70 6.46 1.66 -1.29
CA TYR A 70 7.19 0.41 -1.34
C TYR A 70 6.30 -0.78 -0.98
N THR A 71 5.48 -0.64 0.06
CA THR A 71 4.52 -1.69 0.47
C THR A 71 3.52 -1.99 -0.65
N MET A 72 2.95 -0.96 -1.26
CA MET A 72 2.08 -1.07 -2.44
C MET A 72 2.76 -1.85 -3.57
N ARG A 73 3.97 -1.44 -3.97
CA ARG A 73 4.75 -2.10 -5.03
C ARG A 73 4.97 -3.58 -4.72
N ARG A 74 5.39 -3.91 -3.50
CA ARG A 74 5.66 -5.29 -3.09
C ARG A 74 4.39 -6.13 -3.05
N MET A 75 3.29 -5.57 -2.56
CA MET A 75 1.99 -6.23 -2.57
C MET A 75 1.57 -6.59 -4.00
N GLU A 76 1.65 -5.65 -4.94
CA GLU A 76 1.24 -5.88 -6.33
C GLU A 76 2.14 -6.89 -7.06
N ILE A 77 3.46 -6.84 -6.85
CA ILE A 77 4.38 -7.88 -7.37
C ILE A 77 4.04 -9.25 -6.81
N THR A 78 3.64 -9.34 -5.52
CA THR A 78 3.16 -10.60 -4.95
C THR A 78 1.85 -11.02 -5.61
N CYS A 79 0.89 -10.13 -5.81
CA CYS A 79 -0.36 -10.42 -6.52
C CYS A 79 -0.11 -10.98 -7.93
N ASP A 80 0.86 -10.43 -8.68
CA ASP A 80 1.25 -10.95 -10.00
C ASP A 80 1.74 -12.41 -9.93
N ASN A 81 2.65 -12.71 -9.00
CA ASN A 81 3.16 -14.06 -8.81
C ASN A 81 2.05 -15.05 -8.44
N GLU A 82 1.15 -14.67 -7.55
CA GLU A 82 0.06 -15.51 -7.07
C GLU A 82 -1.04 -15.70 -8.13
N TYR A 83 -1.24 -14.71 -9.01
CA TYR A 83 -2.10 -14.84 -10.16
C TYR A 83 -1.53 -15.84 -11.19
N LYS A 84 -0.22 -15.77 -11.46
CA LYS A 84 0.49 -16.74 -12.32
C LYS A 84 0.45 -18.15 -11.74
N ALA A 85 0.55 -18.28 -10.42
CA ALA A 85 0.41 -19.54 -9.69
C ALA A 85 -1.05 -20.07 -9.63
N ARG A 86 -2.03 -19.32 -10.17
CA ARG A 86 -3.46 -19.65 -10.16
C ARG A 86 -4.13 -19.65 -8.78
N ASN A 87 -3.49 -19.04 -7.78
CA ASN A 87 -4.08 -18.83 -6.47
C ASN A 87 -5.08 -17.67 -6.50
N ILE A 88 -4.77 -16.59 -7.23
CA ILE A 88 -5.73 -15.53 -7.58
C ILE A 88 -6.38 -15.90 -8.92
N ARG A 89 -7.70 -15.73 -9.01
CA ARG A 89 -8.51 -16.06 -10.21
C ARG A 89 -9.36 -14.87 -10.65
N GLY A 90 -9.90 -14.95 -11.87
CA GLY A 90 -10.75 -13.90 -12.42
C GLY A 90 -9.93 -12.71 -12.86
N PHE A 91 -10.31 -11.51 -12.43
CA PHE A 91 -9.59 -10.27 -12.77
C PHE A 91 -8.51 -9.95 -11.72
N CYS A 92 -7.41 -9.33 -12.15
CA CYS A 92 -6.37 -8.80 -11.28
C CYS A 92 -5.70 -7.59 -11.94
N HIS A 93 -6.01 -6.38 -11.47
CA HIS A 93 -5.51 -5.13 -12.06
C HIS A 93 -4.47 -4.48 -11.16
N LEU A 94 -3.19 -4.67 -11.49
CA LEU A 94 -2.07 -4.26 -10.64
C LEU A 94 -1.79 -2.75 -10.70
N TYR A 95 -1.57 -2.09 -9.58
CA TYR A 95 -1.34 -0.65 -9.49
C TYR A 95 0.15 -0.25 -9.47
N ASP A 96 1.07 -1.21 -9.69
CA ASP A 96 2.50 -0.93 -9.64
C ASP A 96 2.94 0.05 -10.74
N GLY A 97 3.70 1.08 -10.33
CA GLY A 97 4.08 2.21 -11.17
C GLY A 97 3.19 3.45 -11.01
N GLN A 98 2.06 3.35 -10.30
CA GLN A 98 1.16 4.48 -10.01
C GLN A 98 1.11 4.84 -8.52
N GLU A 99 2.02 4.32 -7.69
CA GLU A 99 1.94 4.42 -6.22
C GLU A 99 1.96 5.86 -5.70
N ALA A 100 2.62 6.77 -6.42
CA ALA A 100 2.65 8.19 -6.11
C ALA A 100 1.24 8.83 -6.14
N VAL A 101 0.35 8.34 -7.02
CA VAL A 101 -1.03 8.85 -7.12
C VAL A 101 -1.82 8.48 -5.87
N ALA A 102 -1.83 7.21 -5.48
CA ALA A 102 -2.55 6.77 -4.29
C ALA A 102 -1.96 7.39 -3.01
N THR A 103 -0.63 7.49 -2.92
CA THR A 103 0.04 8.06 -1.75
C THR A 103 -0.20 9.57 -1.66
N GLY A 104 -0.06 10.31 -2.76
CA GLY A 104 -0.26 11.76 -2.80
C GLY A 104 -1.71 12.15 -2.51
N ILE A 105 -2.69 11.48 -3.14
CA ILE A 105 -4.11 11.73 -2.85
C ILE A 105 -4.42 11.42 -1.38
N ASN A 106 -3.94 10.29 -0.85
CA ASN A 106 -4.19 9.94 0.54
C ASN A 106 -3.54 10.92 1.53
N ALA A 107 -2.39 11.51 1.18
CA ALA A 107 -1.73 12.51 1.99
C ALA A 107 -2.48 13.86 1.99
N ALA A 108 -3.16 14.19 0.90
CA ALA A 108 -3.94 15.41 0.77
C ALA A 108 -5.34 15.33 1.41
N LEU A 109 -5.94 14.14 1.44
CA LEU A 109 -7.29 13.92 1.97
C LEU A 109 -7.30 13.69 3.48
N ALA A 110 -8.29 14.26 4.17
CA ALA A 110 -8.65 13.87 5.51
C ALA A 110 -9.23 12.43 5.52
N PRO A 111 -9.21 11.70 6.65
CA PRO A 111 -9.82 10.37 6.76
C PRO A 111 -11.33 10.33 6.46
N GLU A 112 -12.01 11.46 6.65
CA GLU A 112 -13.45 11.65 6.45
C GLU A 112 -13.81 12.04 5.01
N ASP A 113 -12.82 12.37 4.17
CA ASP A 113 -13.07 12.67 2.77
C ASP A 113 -13.45 11.42 1.96
N ASP A 114 -14.40 11.57 1.05
CA ASP A 114 -14.87 10.45 0.23
C ASP A 114 -13.93 10.15 -0.94
N TRP A 115 -13.57 8.87 -1.10
CA TRP A 115 -12.77 8.40 -2.22
C TRP A 115 -13.43 7.21 -2.92
N ILE A 116 -13.74 7.39 -4.21
CA ILE A 116 -14.18 6.34 -5.13
C ILE A 116 -13.23 6.24 -6.33
N THR A 117 -13.02 5.03 -6.86
CA THR A 117 -12.16 4.79 -8.04
C THR A 117 -12.71 3.65 -8.91
N SER A 118 -12.00 3.33 -9.99
CA SER A 118 -12.28 2.18 -10.86
C SER A 118 -11.69 0.88 -10.30
N TYR A 119 -11.74 -0.20 -11.07
CA TYR A 119 -11.31 -1.54 -10.67
C TYR A 119 -9.81 -1.71 -10.36
N ARG A 120 -8.94 -0.74 -10.68
CA ARG A 120 -7.50 -0.80 -10.34
C ARG A 120 -7.26 -0.16 -8.97
N CYS A 121 -7.69 -0.86 -7.92
CA CYS A 121 -7.97 -0.24 -6.62
C CYS A 121 -7.25 -0.84 -5.39
N HIS A 122 -6.35 -1.82 -5.58
CA HIS A 122 -5.71 -2.52 -4.45
C HIS A 122 -4.93 -1.55 -3.54
N CYS A 123 -4.12 -0.67 -4.15
CA CYS A 123 -3.30 0.29 -3.43
C CYS A 123 -4.12 1.37 -2.74
N GLN A 124 -5.21 1.85 -3.34
CA GLN A 124 -6.14 2.78 -2.69
C GLN A 124 -6.85 2.13 -1.51
N ALA A 125 -7.25 0.86 -1.63
CA ALA A 125 -7.82 0.10 -0.52
C ALA A 125 -6.82 -0.04 0.64
N LEU A 126 -5.53 -0.29 0.34
CA LEU A 126 -4.46 -0.28 1.32
C LEU A 126 -4.27 1.10 1.97
N ALA A 127 -4.20 2.17 1.17
CA ALA A 127 -4.00 3.54 1.65
C ALA A 127 -5.15 4.01 2.56
N ARG A 128 -6.41 3.68 2.21
CA ARG A 128 -7.60 4.02 3.01
C ARG A 128 -7.92 2.98 4.07
N GLY A 129 -6.92 2.73 4.92
CA GLY A 129 -7.08 1.96 6.17
C GLY A 129 -7.28 0.45 5.99
N GLY A 130 -6.99 -0.08 4.80
CA GLY A 130 -6.85 -1.51 4.59
C GLY A 130 -5.52 -2.03 5.13
N SER A 131 -5.36 -3.36 5.09
CA SER A 131 -4.07 -4.00 5.37
C SER A 131 -3.68 -4.90 4.20
N VAL A 132 -2.39 -5.12 4.00
CA VAL A 132 -1.88 -6.03 2.97
C VAL A 132 -2.53 -7.41 3.11
N GLY A 133 -2.66 -7.90 4.35
CA GLY A 133 -3.32 -9.16 4.65
C GLY A 133 -4.77 -9.20 4.19
N ALA A 134 -5.56 -8.15 4.47
CA ALA A 134 -6.96 -8.08 4.07
C ALA A 134 -7.12 -7.96 2.54
N VAL A 135 -6.24 -7.21 1.87
CA VAL A 135 -6.25 -7.08 0.41
C VAL A 135 -5.94 -8.43 -0.25
N ILE A 136 -4.85 -9.08 0.14
CA ILE A 136 -4.46 -10.38 -0.40
C ILE A 136 -5.52 -11.45 -0.09
N SER A 137 -6.09 -11.43 1.12
CA SER A 137 -7.15 -12.38 1.51
C SER A 137 -8.38 -12.26 0.60
N GLU A 138 -8.79 -11.04 0.23
CA GLU A 138 -9.89 -10.84 -0.71
C GLU A 138 -9.54 -11.38 -2.11
N LEU A 139 -8.32 -11.14 -2.59
CA LEU A 139 -7.85 -11.64 -3.89
C LEU A 139 -7.79 -13.18 -3.94
N PHE A 140 -7.51 -13.81 -2.80
CA PHE A 140 -7.48 -15.27 -2.65
C PHE A 140 -8.88 -15.87 -2.44
N GLY A 141 -9.91 -15.05 -2.26
CA GLY A 141 -11.26 -15.50 -1.98
C GLY A 141 -11.43 -16.04 -0.55
N MET A 142 -10.72 -15.46 0.41
CA MET A 142 -10.79 -15.81 1.84
C MET A 142 -11.73 -14.90 2.62
N VAL A 143 -12.35 -15.41 3.69
CA VAL A 143 -13.36 -14.69 4.47
C VAL A 143 -12.79 -13.48 5.22
N GLU A 144 -11.49 -13.47 5.48
CA GLU A 144 -10.71 -12.38 6.07
C GLU A 144 -10.51 -11.21 5.09
N GLY A 145 -10.91 -11.35 3.84
CA GLY A 145 -10.91 -10.28 2.85
C GLY A 145 -11.82 -9.10 3.26
N MET A 146 -11.51 -7.91 2.74
CA MET A 146 -12.25 -6.68 3.06
C MET A 146 -13.75 -6.77 2.74
N SER A 147 -14.12 -7.58 1.76
CA SER A 147 -15.50 -7.84 1.32
C SER A 147 -15.92 -9.29 1.57
N LYS A 148 -15.20 -10.01 2.44
CA LYS A 148 -15.43 -11.42 2.79
C LYS A 148 -15.45 -12.34 1.56
N ALA A 149 -14.49 -12.17 0.65
CA ALA A 149 -14.34 -12.94 -0.59
C ALA A 149 -15.46 -12.74 -1.63
N LYS A 150 -16.38 -11.80 -1.43
CA LYS A 150 -17.49 -11.56 -2.36
C LYS A 150 -17.13 -10.57 -3.46
N GLY A 151 -16.06 -9.80 -3.28
CA GLY A 151 -15.68 -8.74 -4.19
C GLY A 151 -14.57 -9.16 -5.16
N GLY A 152 -13.53 -9.82 -4.66
CA GLY A 152 -12.31 -10.05 -5.43
C GLY A 152 -11.61 -8.74 -5.84
N SER A 153 -10.75 -8.81 -6.86
CA SER A 153 -9.83 -7.71 -7.24
C SER A 153 -10.49 -6.37 -7.51
N MET A 154 -11.70 -6.36 -8.04
CA MET A 154 -12.31 -5.11 -8.49
C MET A 154 -13.11 -4.39 -7.39
N HIS A 155 -13.39 -5.03 -6.24
CA HIS A 155 -14.48 -4.60 -5.35
C HIS A 155 -14.06 -4.59 -3.86
N PHE A 156 -13.19 -3.64 -3.52
CA PHE A 156 -12.80 -3.31 -2.14
C PHE A 156 -13.63 -2.16 -1.61
N TYR A 157 -14.02 -2.18 -0.34
CA TYR A 157 -14.76 -1.08 0.29
C TYR A 157 -14.29 -0.87 1.73
N ASN A 158 -14.26 0.37 2.21
CA ASN A 158 -13.97 0.68 3.60
C ASN A 158 -14.82 1.87 4.06
N LYS A 159 -16.03 1.59 4.57
CA LYS A 159 -16.95 2.62 5.07
C LYS A 159 -16.32 3.48 6.18
N LYS A 160 -15.49 2.89 7.05
CA LYS A 160 -14.88 3.60 8.18
C LYS A 160 -13.93 4.72 7.73
N HIS A 161 -13.22 4.53 6.62
CA HIS A 161 -12.27 5.51 6.06
C HIS A 161 -12.76 6.05 4.71
N HIS A 162 -14.08 6.02 4.51
CA HIS A 162 -14.76 6.66 3.38
C HIS A 162 -14.22 6.24 2.01
N PHE A 163 -13.84 4.97 1.89
CA PHE A 163 -13.45 4.37 0.61
C PHE A 163 -14.62 3.60 0.01
N TRP A 164 -15.21 4.16 -1.04
CA TRP A 164 -16.40 3.67 -1.72
C TRP A 164 -16.09 2.75 -2.89
N GLY A 165 -14.82 2.40 -3.02
CA GLY A 165 -14.36 1.18 -3.66
C GLY A 165 -13.99 1.28 -5.12
N GLY A 166 -13.82 0.09 -5.71
CA GLY A 166 -13.52 -0.09 -7.12
C GLY A 166 -14.79 -0.40 -7.92
N ALA A 167 -15.06 0.45 -8.91
CA ALA A 167 -16.13 0.19 -9.88
C ALA A 167 -15.62 -0.67 -11.04
N GLY A 168 -16.28 -1.80 -11.29
CA GLY A 168 -15.99 -2.69 -12.42
C GLY A 168 -16.52 -2.16 -13.76
N ILE A 169 -17.47 -1.22 -13.74
CA ILE A 169 -18.04 -0.61 -14.95
C ILE A 169 -17.32 0.70 -15.23
N VAL A 170 -16.66 0.78 -16.38
CA VAL A 170 -15.88 1.95 -16.80
C VAL A 170 -16.75 3.20 -16.82
N GLY A 171 -16.34 4.21 -16.06
CA GLY A 171 -17.01 5.51 -15.98
C GLY A 171 -18.14 5.58 -14.95
N ALA A 172 -18.64 4.45 -14.46
CA ALA A 172 -19.75 4.44 -13.48
C ALA A 172 -19.38 5.06 -12.13
N GLN A 173 -18.11 5.03 -11.75
CA GLN A 173 -17.62 5.67 -10.52
C GLN A 173 -17.73 7.19 -10.55
N VAL A 174 -17.73 7.82 -11.73
CA VAL A 174 -17.75 9.28 -11.87
C VAL A 174 -19.07 9.88 -11.38
N PRO A 175 -20.26 9.49 -11.90
CA PRO A 175 -21.52 10.02 -11.39
C PRO A 175 -21.79 9.62 -9.93
N VAL A 176 -21.29 8.48 -9.47
CA VAL A 176 -21.37 8.11 -8.05
C VAL A 176 -20.53 9.06 -7.19
N GLY A 177 -19.32 9.41 -7.62
CA GLY A 177 -18.48 10.43 -6.97
C GLY A 177 -19.15 11.80 -6.91
N VAL A 178 -19.84 12.21 -7.99
CA VAL A 178 -20.66 13.43 -7.97
C VAL A 178 -21.79 13.34 -6.94
N GLY A 179 -22.46 12.18 -6.83
CA GLY A 179 -23.48 11.94 -5.82
C GLY A 179 -22.96 12.03 -4.38
N LEU A 180 -21.77 11.48 -4.11
CA LEU A 180 -21.09 11.60 -2.82
C LEU A 180 -20.77 13.07 -2.51
N SER A 181 -20.20 13.79 -3.46
CA SER A 181 -19.93 15.23 -3.33
C SER A 181 -21.21 16.03 -3.06
N PHE A 182 -22.32 15.72 -3.74
CA PHE A 182 -23.60 16.37 -3.50
C PHE A 182 -24.15 16.09 -2.09
N ALA A 183 -23.92 14.90 -1.54
CA ALA A 183 -24.34 14.57 -0.17
C ALA A 183 -23.52 15.31 0.91
N ASN A 184 -22.29 15.73 0.59
CA ASN A 184 -21.42 16.49 1.49
C ASN A 184 -21.61 18.02 1.39
N LYS A 185 -22.42 18.50 0.44
CA LYS A 185 -22.68 19.93 0.22
C LYS A 185 -23.76 20.46 1.16
#